data_AF-A0A9K3PW87-F1
#
_entry.id   AF-A0A9K3PW87-F1
#
_cell.length_a   1.000
_cell.length_b   1.000
_cell.length_c   1.000
_cell.angle_alpha   90.00
_cell.angle_beta   90.00
_cell.angle_gamma   90.00
#
_symmetry.space_group_name_H-M   'P 1'
#
loop_
_entity.id
_entity.type
_entity.pdbx_description
1 polymer ?
#
loop_
_entity_poly.entity_id
_entity_poly.type
_entity_poly.pdbx_seq_one_letter_code
_entity_poly.pdbx_strand_id
1 'polypeptide(L)'
;MGMLEDIKENNITKLDVSIPAEEVAENIYDLTNALRANTSIEIVHFDEDFLGDLTSDSRFELLVSLGFVSSLKEVHLSTGLLMIKGISEMIKNAKSLRVLTLNDIVLQGTEDDFLACENLLYQHPNLKQFEMHDCDAAVKEISLENLEKAGKKKVATGSIADPVHSTRSAKTA
;
A
#
# COMPACT_ATOMS: atom_id res chain seq x y z
N MET A 1 -16.36 22.05 0.81
CA MET A 1 -16.06 21.16 -0.33
C MET A 1 -16.04 19.76 0.24
N GLY A 2 -16.67 18.79 -0.42
CA GLY A 2 -16.66 17.41 0.06
C GLY A 2 -15.36 16.71 -0.35
N MET A 3 -14.99 15.66 0.38
CA MET A 3 -13.81 14.84 0.10
C MET A 3 -13.80 14.34 -1.36
N LEU A 4 -14.97 13.93 -1.87
CA LEU A 4 -15.09 13.41 -3.23
C LEU A 4 -14.77 14.47 -4.29
N GLU A 5 -15.24 15.71 -4.10
CA GLU A 5 -14.91 16.83 -4.99
C GLU A 5 -13.40 17.12 -4.98
N ASP A 6 -12.77 17.12 -3.80
CA ASP A 6 -11.33 17.38 -3.68
C ASP A 6 -10.48 16.31 -4.39
N ILE A 7 -10.93 15.04 -4.36
CA ILE A 7 -10.30 13.95 -5.13
C ILE A 7 -10.51 14.16 -6.64
N LYS A 8 -11.75 14.45 -7.07
CA LYS A 8 -12.09 14.65 -8.50
C LYS A 8 -11.31 15.82 -9.11
N GLU A 9 -11.08 16.88 -8.34
CA GLU A 9 -10.37 18.08 -8.78
C GLU A 9 -8.83 17.99 -8.65
N ASN A 10 -8.29 16.92 -8.06
CA ASN A 10 -6.86 16.78 -7.76
C ASN A 10 -6.32 17.86 -6.79
N ASN A 11 -7.16 18.34 -5.87
CA ASN A 11 -6.80 19.43 -4.94
C ASN A 11 -6.03 18.94 -3.71
N ILE A 12 -5.99 17.62 -3.48
CA ILE A 12 -5.35 17.01 -2.32
C ILE A 12 -4.20 16.09 -2.73
N THR A 13 -3.18 16.02 -1.88
CA THR A 13 -2.05 15.09 -2.00
C THR A 13 -2.08 14.00 -0.94
N LYS A 14 -2.91 14.17 0.09
CA LYS A 14 -3.12 13.21 1.18
C LYS A 14 -4.62 12.97 1.33
N LEU A 15 -5.01 11.70 1.31
CA LEU A 15 -6.37 11.26 1.58
C LEU A 15 -6.36 10.49 2.91
N ASP A 16 -6.93 11.09 3.95
CA ASP A 16 -7.16 10.46 5.24
C ASP A 16 -8.66 10.19 5.38
N VAL A 17 -9.03 8.92 5.57
CA VAL A 17 -10.42 8.52 5.77
C VAL A 17 -10.52 7.84 7.13
N SER A 18 -11.14 8.55 8.07
CA SER A 18 -11.47 8.08 9.42
C SER A 18 -12.95 8.29 9.75
N ILE A 19 -13.78 8.45 8.71
CA ILE A 19 -15.24 8.59 8.85
C ILE A 19 -15.89 7.21 8.71
N PRO A 20 -17.05 6.97 9.37
CA PRO A 20 -17.81 5.75 9.17
C PRO A 20 -18.11 5.52 7.70
N ALA A 21 -18.06 4.27 7.23
CA ALA A 21 -18.17 4.04 5.79
C ALA A 21 -19.57 4.33 5.24
N GLU A 22 -20.61 4.51 6.06
CA GLU A 22 -21.97 4.83 5.61
C GLU A 22 -22.01 6.06 4.68
N GLU A 23 -21.23 7.11 4.98
CA GLU A 23 -21.16 8.34 4.17
C GLU A 23 -20.44 8.12 2.82
N VAL A 24 -19.58 7.10 2.76
CA VAL A 24 -18.73 6.79 1.61
C VAL A 24 -19.31 5.64 0.77
N ALA A 25 -20.00 4.70 1.41
CA ALA A 25 -20.52 3.48 0.81
C ALA A 25 -21.59 3.78 -0.23
N GLU A 26 -22.44 4.79 0.01
CA GLU A 26 -23.41 5.28 -0.97
C GLU A 26 -22.73 5.80 -2.25
N ASN A 27 -21.48 6.27 -2.14
CA ASN A 27 -20.70 6.88 -3.22
C ASN A 27 -19.45 6.07 -3.59
N ILE A 28 -19.35 4.80 -3.22
CA ILE A 28 -18.11 4.02 -3.40
C ILE A 28 -17.70 3.89 -4.87
N TYR A 29 -18.69 3.77 -5.76
CA TYR A 29 -18.44 3.74 -7.21
C TYR A 29 -17.83 5.06 -7.71
N ASP A 30 -18.36 6.18 -7.23
CA ASP A 30 -17.89 7.51 -7.57
C ASP A 30 -16.49 7.77 -7.00
N LEU A 31 -16.25 7.34 -5.75
CA LEU A 31 -14.94 7.42 -5.10
C LEU A 31 -13.89 6.61 -5.85
N THR A 32 -14.18 5.35 -6.19
CA THR A 32 -13.22 4.49 -6.91
C THR A 32 -12.90 5.02 -8.31
N ASN A 33 -13.89 5.58 -9.01
CA ASN A 33 -13.65 6.24 -10.30
C ASN A 33 -12.82 7.52 -10.15
N ALA A 34 -13.12 8.34 -9.13
CA ALA A 34 -12.36 9.54 -8.83
C ALA A 34 -10.90 9.21 -8.51
N LEU A 35 -10.65 8.18 -7.69
CA LEU A 35 -9.31 7.69 -7.36
C LEU A 35 -8.57 7.19 -8.61
N ARG A 36 -9.21 6.40 -9.48
CA ARG A 36 -8.58 5.91 -10.72
C ARG A 36 -8.15 7.03 -11.66
N ALA A 37 -8.86 8.16 -11.66
CA ALA A 37 -8.56 9.33 -12.48
C ALA A 37 -7.62 10.33 -11.77
N ASN A 38 -7.38 10.16 -10.46
CA ASN A 38 -6.61 11.10 -9.67
C ASN A 38 -5.11 10.97 -9.96
N THR A 39 -4.44 12.12 -10.02
CA THR A 39 -3.01 12.25 -10.32
C THR A 39 -2.23 13.05 -9.27
N SER A 40 -2.88 13.53 -8.22
CA SER A 40 -2.27 14.35 -7.16
C SER A 40 -2.01 13.59 -5.86
N ILE A 41 -2.82 12.57 -5.54
CA ILE A 41 -2.74 11.86 -4.26
C ILE A 41 -1.47 11.03 -4.18
N GLU A 42 -0.63 11.35 -3.20
CA GLU A 42 0.62 10.66 -2.92
C GLU A 42 0.49 9.73 -1.70
N ILE A 43 -0.41 10.04 -0.78
CA ILE A 43 -0.55 9.36 0.52
C ILE A 43 -2.02 9.02 0.77
N VAL A 44 -2.30 7.77 1.12
CA VAL A 44 -3.65 7.31 1.48
C VAL A 44 -3.61 6.59 2.82
N HIS A 45 -4.44 7.06 3.76
CA HIS A 45 -4.64 6.45 5.06
C HIS A 45 -6.11 6.08 5.19
N PHE A 46 -6.38 4.79 5.36
CA PHE A 46 -7.68 4.28 5.75
C PHE A 46 -7.56 3.78 7.18
N ASP A 47 -8.09 4.58 8.11
CA ASP A 47 -7.99 4.35 9.54
C ASP A 47 -9.31 3.86 10.13
N GLU A 48 -9.22 3.28 11.33
CA GLU A 48 -10.35 2.76 12.10
C GLU A 48 -11.18 1.73 11.31
N ASP A 49 -12.48 1.63 11.61
CA ASP A 49 -13.38 0.63 11.03
C ASP A 49 -13.81 0.93 9.59
N PHE A 50 -13.26 1.97 8.93
CA PHE A 50 -13.70 2.39 7.59
C PHE A 50 -13.66 1.22 6.58
N LEU A 51 -12.58 0.43 6.58
CA LEU A 51 -12.51 -0.75 5.73
C LEU A 51 -13.47 -1.85 6.21
N GLY A 52 -13.59 -2.05 7.52
CA GLY A 52 -14.50 -3.02 8.14
C GLY A 52 -15.96 -2.83 7.74
N ASP A 53 -16.42 -1.58 7.67
CA ASP A 53 -17.81 -1.20 7.38
C ASP A 53 -18.22 -1.39 5.92
N LEU A 54 -17.25 -1.46 5.00
CA LEU A 54 -17.52 -1.69 3.58
C LEU A 54 -17.96 -3.13 3.29
N THR A 55 -18.67 -3.35 2.18
CA THR A 55 -18.88 -4.71 1.67
C THR A 55 -17.57 -5.29 1.12
N SER A 56 -17.47 -6.61 1.04
CA SER A 56 -16.28 -7.29 0.54
C SER A 56 -15.88 -6.83 -0.87
N ASP A 57 -16.86 -6.70 -1.77
CA ASP A 57 -16.64 -6.24 -3.14
C ASP A 57 -16.22 -4.76 -3.18
N SER A 58 -16.83 -3.93 -2.33
CA SER A 58 -16.48 -2.51 -2.22
C SER A 58 -15.05 -2.31 -1.72
N ARG A 59 -14.62 -3.05 -0.70
CA ARG A 59 -13.23 -3.06 -0.22
C ARG A 59 -12.27 -3.46 -1.35
N PHE A 60 -12.60 -4.54 -2.06
CA PHE A 60 -11.76 -5.04 -3.15
C PHE A 60 -11.59 -3.99 -4.25
N GLU A 61 -12.70 -3.43 -4.75
CA GLU A 61 -12.67 -2.38 -5.79
C GLU A 61 -11.95 -1.12 -5.32
N LEU A 62 -12.11 -0.74 -4.06
CA LEU A 62 -11.40 0.39 -3.46
C LEU A 62 -9.88 0.17 -3.46
N LEU A 63 -9.40 -0.96 -2.95
CA LEU A 63 -7.97 -1.29 -2.96
C LEU A 63 -7.41 -1.32 -4.39
N VAL A 64 -8.12 -1.95 -5.32
CA VAL A 64 -7.72 -2.00 -6.72
C VAL A 64 -7.64 -0.59 -7.32
N SER A 65 -8.59 0.30 -7.00
CA SER A 65 -8.62 1.68 -7.50
C SER A 65 -7.39 2.50 -7.08
N LEU A 66 -6.88 2.29 -5.85
CA LEU A 66 -5.65 2.94 -5.37
C LEU A 66 -4.46 2.59 -6.25
N GLY A 67 -4.41 1.35 -6.77
CA GLY A 67 -3.37 0.89 -7.68
C GLY A 67 -3.22 1.74 -8.96
N PHE A 68 -4.26 2.46 -9.36
CA PHE A 68 -4.25 3.29 -10.57
C PHE A 68 -3.84 4.75 -10.32
N VAL A 69 -3.73 5.18 -9.06
CA VAL A 69 -3.27 6.53 -8.72
C VAL A 69 -1.77 6.62 -9.03
N SER A 70 -1.43 7.25 -10.14
CA SER A 70 -0.04 7.26 -10.67
C SER A 70 1.01 7.91 -9.74
N SER A 71 0.57 8.85 -8.90
CA SER A 71 1.40 9.58 -7.93
C SER A 71 1.48 8.91 -6.56
N LEU A 72 0.76 7.81 -6.33
CA LEU A 72 0.67 7.15 -5.03
C LEU A 72 2.02 6.59 -4.58
N LYS A 73 2.48 7.05 -3.42
CA LYS A 73 3.75 6.69 -2.79
C LYS A 73 3.54 5.90 -1.51
N GLU A 74 2.49 6.19 -0.76
CA GLU A 74 2.29 5.64 0.60
C GLU A 74 0.83 5.21 0.79
N VAL A 75 0.66 3.99 1.30
CA VAL A 75 -0.64 3.42 1.64
C VAL A 75 -0.59 2.85 3.05
N HIS A 76 -1.51 3.29 3.88
CA HIS A 76 -1.71 2.82 5.24
C HIS A 76 -3.14 2.29 5.35
N LEU A 77 -3.25 0.99 5.64
CA LEU A 77 -4.53 0.30 5.79
C LEU A 77 -4.60 -0.20 7.23
N SER A 78 -5.64 0.23 7.94
CA SER A 78 -5.92 -0.19 9.30
C SER A 78 -7.25 -0.95 9.38
N THR A 79 -7.34 -1.89 10.30
CA THR A 79 -8.56 -2.55 10.79
C THR A 79 -9.52 -3.03 9.69
N GLY A 80 -9.48 -4.33 9.40
CA GLY A 80 -10.47 -4.92 8.52
C GLY A 80 -10.12 -6.29 7.96
N LEU A 81 -11.07 -6.84 7.22
CA LEU A 81 -10.95 -8.13 6.53
C LEU A 81 -10.68 -7.89 5.04
N LEU A 82 -9.42 -8.07 4.61
CA LEU A 82 -9.00 -7.77 3.25
C LEU A 82 -8.67 -9.03 2.46
N MET A 83 -9.13 -9.09 1.20
CA MET A 83 -8.65 -10.12 0.28
C MET A 83 -7.21 -9.80 -0.13
N ILE A 84 -6.28 -10.74 0.09
CA ILE A 84 -4.87 -10.59 -0.29
C ILE A 84 -4.70 -10.34 -1.79
N LYS A 85 -5.64 -10.83 -2.60
CA LYS A 85 -5.70 -10.55 -4.04
C LYS A 85 -5.93 -9.07 -4.35
N GLY A 86 -6.75 -8.37 -3.55
CA GLY A 86 -6.98 -6.93 -3.71
C GLY A 86 -5.71 -6.13 -3.43
N ILE A 87 -4.99 -6.50 -2.36
CA ILE A 87 -3.68 -5.93 -2.04
C ILE A 87 -2.66 -6.22 -3.16
N SER A 88 -2.65 -7.45 -3.69
CA SER A 88 -1.79 -7.84 -4.79
C SER A 88 -2.02 -7.01 -6.05
N GLU A 89 -3.28 -6.81 -6.46
CA GLU A 89 -3.61 -5.98 -7.63
C GLU A 89 -3.28 -4.51 -7.39
N MET A 90 -3.48 -3.98 -6.18
CA MET A 90 -3.05 -2.64 -5.81
C MET A 90 -1.53 -2.48 -5.98
N ILE A 91 -0.72 -3.34 -5.35
CA ILE A 91 0.75 -3.32 -5.43
C ILE A 91 1.22 -3.46 -6.87
N LYS A 92 0.63 -4.39 -7.62
CA LYS A 92 0.98 -4.64 -9.02
C LYS A 92 0.80 -3.40 -9.88
N ASN A 93 -0.24 -2.60 -9.65
CA ASN A 93 -0.54 -1.42 -10.45
C ASN A 93 0.14 -0.14 -9.94
N ALA A 94 0.36 0.00 -8.62
CA ALA A 94 0.92 1.19 -7.98
C ALA A 94 2.45 1.32 -8.21
N LYS A 95 2.86 1.67 -9.43
CA LYS A 95 4.27 1.70 -9.83
C LYS A 95 5.14 2.64 -8.99
N SER A 96 4.55 3.68 -8.42
CA SER A 96 5.23 4.68 -7.60
C SER A 96 5.28 4.33 -6.11
N LEU A 97 4.63 3.23 -5.68
CA LEU A 97 4.48 2.86 -4.27
C LEU A 97 5.84 2.58 -3.61
N ARG A 98 6.05 3.23 -2.47
CA ARG A 98 7.27 3.18 -1.64
C ARG A 98 7.00 2.63 -0.25
N VAL A 99 5.85 2.94 0.32
CA VAL A 99 5.48 2.53 1.68
C VAL A 99 4.12 1.83 1.62
N LEU A 100 4.05 0.64 2.20
CA LEU A 100 2.80 -0.06 2.46
C LEU A 100 2.79 -0.52 3.92
N THR A 101 1.81 -0.05 4.68
CA THR A 101 1.59 -0.45 6.07
C THR A 101 0.24 -1.13 6.20
N LEU A 102 0.24 -2.32 6.78
CA LEU A 102 -0.95 -3.06 7.17
C LEU A 102 -0.99 -3.13 8.70
N ASN A 103 -2.08 -2.70 9.31
CA ASN A 103 -2.24 -2.66 10.75
C ASN A 103 -3.58 -3.29 11.16
N ASP A 104 -3.57 -4.27 12.07
CA ASP A 104 -4.80 -4.92 12.56
C ASP A 104 -5.69 -5.49 11.42
N ILE A 105 -5.06 -6.12 10.43
CA ILE A 105 -5.76 -6.66 9.25
C ILE A 105 -5.81 -8.18 9.29
N VAL A 106 -7.00 -8.72 9.03
CA VAL A 106 -7.19 -10.14 8.73
C VAL A 106 -7.16 -10.35 7.21
N LEU A 107 -6.20 -11.13 6.73
CA LEU A 107 -5.97 -11.40 5.31
C LEU A 107 -6.70 -12.68 4.87
N GLN A 108 -7.51 -12.56 3.82
CA GLN A 108 -8.23 -13.68 3.18
C GLN A 108 -7.66 -14.03 1.82
N GLY A 109 -7.48 -15.32 1.57
CA GLY A 109 -7.01 -15.84 0.29
C GLY A 109 -6.63 -17.32 0.38
N THR A 110 -6.33 -17.91 -0.76
CA THR A 110 -5.69 -19.22 -0.85
C THR A 110 -4.17 -19.10 -0.68
N GLU A 111 -3.49 -20.19 -0.37
CA GLU A 111 -2.01 -20.21 -0.29
C GLU A 111 -1.34 -19.68 -1.56
N ASP A 112 -1.91 -19.99 -2.73
CA ASP A 112 -1.44 -19.46 -4.02
C ASP A 112 -1.56 -17.94 -4.13
N ASP A 113 -2.63 -17.34 -3.57
CA ASP A 113 -2.81 -15.89 -3.56
C ASP A 113 -1.76 -15.22 -2.66
N PHE A 114 -1.44 -15.83 -1.51
CA PHE A 114 -0.36 -15.35 -0.62
C PHE A 114 1.00 -15.44 -1.30
N LEU A 115 1.31 -16.59 -1.92
CA LEU A 115 2.57 -16.77 -2.68
C LEU A 115 2.69 -15.76 -3.84
N ALA A 116 1.58 -15.46 -4.53
CA ALA A 116 1.57 -14.43 -5.56
C ALA A 116 1.88 -13.04 -4.98
N CYS A 117 1.27 -12.70 -3.84
CA CYS A 117 1.53 -11.42 -3.15
C CYS A 117 2.97 -11.32 -2.67
N GLU A 118 3.54 -12.39 -2.11
CA GLU A 118 4.94 -12.47 -1.69
C GLU A 118 5.89 -12.16 -2.86
N ASN A 119 5.66 -12.80 -4.00
CA ASN A 119 6.46 -12.56 -5.20
C ASN A 119 6.35 -11.11 -5.69
N LEU A 120 5.14 -10.52 -5.63
CA LEU A 120 4.93 -9.13 -5.99
C LEU A 120 5.68 -8.18 -5.05
N LEU A 121 5.58 -8.36 -3.73
CA LEU A 121 6.33 -7.57 -2.75
C LEU A 121 7.84 -7.67 -2.98
N TYR A 122 8.34 -8.89 -3.19
CA TYR A 122 9.75 -9.13 -3.43
C TYR A 122 10.26 -8.46 -4.71
N GLN A 123 9.44 -8.44 -5.77
CA GLN A 123 9.82 -7.91 -7.07
C GLN A 123 9.50 -6.42 -7.24
N HIS A 124 8.60 -5.83 -6.44
CA HIS A 124 8.06 -4.48 -6.65
C HIS A 124 9.17 -3.42 -6.73
N PRO A 125 9.40 -2.75 -7.87
CA PRO A 125 10.65 -2.04 -8.14
C PRO A 125 10.95 -0.89 -7.17
N ASN A 126 9.90 -0.25 -6.64
CA ASN A 126 10.02 0.97 -5.85
C ASN A 126 9.62 0.82 -4.37
N LEU A 127 9.14 -0.36 -3.95
CA LEU A 127 8.71 -0.56 -2.57
C LEU A 127 9.94 -0.58 -1.66
N LYS A 128 9.99 0.35 -0.71
CA LYS A 128 11.11 0.55 0.22
C LYS A 128 10.76 0.17 1.65
N GLN A 129 9.49 0.22 2.02
CA GLN A 129 9.04 -0.07 3.36
C GLN A 129 7.75 -0.87 3.28
N PHE A 130 7.75 -2.01 3.97
CA PHE A 130 6.59 -2.85 4.16
C PHE A 130 6.51 -3.22 5.63
N GLU A 131 5.39 -2.88 6.24
CA GLU A 131 5.14 -3.14 7.66
C GLU A 131 3.82 -3.85 7.83
N MET A 132 3.82 -4.83 8.73
CA MET A 132 2.64 -5.56 9.17
C MET A 132 2.65 -5.51 10.69
N HIS A 133 1.60 -4.95 11.27
CA HIS A 133 1.40 -4.87 12.71
C HIS A 133 0.08 -5.55 13.04
N ASP A 134 0.11 -6.47 14.01
CA ASP A 134 -1.09 -7.19 14.49
C ASP A 134 -1.97 -7.78 13.37
N CYS A 135 -1.34 -8.29 12.30
CA CYS A 135 -2.04 -8.88 11.16
C CYS A 135 -2.15 -10.40 11.31
N ASP A 136 -3.29 -10.96 10.88
CA ASP A 136 -3.57 -12.39 10.94
C ASP A 136 -4.04 -12.93 9.57
N ALA A 137 -3.79 -14.21 9.31
CA ALA A 137 -4.44 -14.90 8.20
C ALA A 137 -5.80 -15.43 8.66
N ALA A 138 -6.84 -15.30 7.82
CA ALA A 138 -8.17 -15.84 8.13
C ALA A 138 -8.17 -17.38 8.28
N VAL A 139 -7.23 -18.05 7.61
CA VAL A 139 -6.99 -19.49 7.68
C VAL A 139 -5.75 -19.73 8.52
N LYS A 140 -5.88 -20.48 9.63
CA LYS A 140 -4.82 -20.63 10.64
C LYS A 140 -3.58 -21.36 10.14
N GLU A 141 -3.73 -22.15 9.08
CA GLU A 141 -2.65 -22.90 8.45
C GLU A 141 -1.72 -21.99 7.62
N ILE A 142 -2.18 -20.79 7.24
CA ILE A 142 -1.39 -19.83 6.46
C ILE A 142 -0.54 -19.00 7.42
N SER A 143 0.79 -19.07 7.24
CA SER A 143 1.75 -18.22 7.96
C SER A 143 2.04 -16.94 7.17
N LEU A 144 2.02 -15.80 7.86
CA LEU A 144 2.35 -14.49 7.27
C LEU A 144 3.86 -14.16 7.28
N GLU A 145 4.70 -15.04 7.85
CA GLU A 145 6.13 -14.78 7.98
C GLU A 145 6.84 -14.54 6.64
N ASN A 146 6.46 -15.29 5.61
CA ASN A 146 7.08 -15.18 4.29
C ASN A 146 6.67 -13.88 3.60
N LEU A 147 5.42 -13.46 3.77
CA LEU A 147 4.90 -12.17 3.30
C LEU A 147 5.66 -11.01 3.95
N GLU A 148 5.84 -11.05 5.27
CA GLU A 148 6.60 -10.04 6.02
C GLU A 148 8.08 -9.99 5.56
N LYS A 149 8.73 -11.15 5.42
CA LYS A 149 10.11 -11.24 4.92
C LYS A 149 10.24 -10.70 3.48
N ALA A 150 9.28 -10.99 2.61
CA ALA A 150 9.30 -10.58 1.22
C ALA A 150 9.30 -9.05 1.08
N GLY A 151 8.48 -8.35 1.87
CA GLY A 151 8.44 -6.89 1.86
C GLY A 151 9.66 -6.23 2.52
N LYS A 152 10.32 -6.86 3.50
CA LYS A 152 11.51 -6.32 4.18
C LYS A 152 12.81 -6.51 3.41
N LYS A 153 12.91 -7.52 2.53
CA LYS A 153 14.18 -7.92 1.91
C LYS A 153 14.82 -6.84 1.01
N LYS A 154 14.07 -5.84 0.54
CA LYS A 154 14.64 -4.71 -0.23
C LYS A 154 15.37 -3.65 0.62
N VAL A 155 15.10 -3.58 1.92
CA VAL A 155 15.73 -2.58 2.80
C VAL A 155 17.18 -2.95 3.10
N ALA A 156 17.50 -4.24 3.12
CA ALA A 156 18.79 -4.75 3.59
C ALA A 156 19.96 -4.57 2.61
N THR A 157 19.74 -4.19 1.34
CA THR A 157 20.82 -4.10 0.33
C THR A 157 21.25 -2.68 -0.04
N GLY A 158 20.99 -1.70 0.83
CA GLY A 158 21.30 -0.28 0.61
C GLY A 158 22.54 0.27 1.33
N SER A 159 23.43 -0.55 1.88
CA SER A 159 24.71 -0.07 2.44
C SER A 159 25.80 -0.14 1.36
N ILE A 160 25.82 0.85 0.46
CA ILE A 160 26.99 1.11 -0.39
C ILE A 160 27.95 1.90 0.50
N ALA A 161 29.02 1.23 0.93
CA ALA A 161 30.15 1.89 1.56
C ALA A 161 30.66 3.04 0.67
N ASP A 162 30.85 4.21 1.26
CA ASP A 162 31.44 5.38 0.62
C ASP A 162 32.73 5.00 -0.15
N PRO A 163 32.92 5.47 -1.39
CA PRO A 163 34.22 5.38 -2.02
C PRO A 163 35.16 6.32 -1.26
N VAL A 164 36.12 5.74 -0.53
CA VAL A 164 37.26 6.45 0.03
C VAL A 164 38.05 7.07 -1.13
N HIS A 165 37.78 8.35 -1.42
CA HIS A 165 38.64 9.18 -2.24
C HIS A 165 39.96 9.39 -1.49
N SER A 166 40.95 8.54 -1.79
CA SER A 166 42.33 8.74 -1.36
C SER A 166 42.97 9.83 -2.23
N THR A 167 42.85 11.08 -1.81
CA THR A 167 43.70 12.17 -2.34
C THR A 167 45.10 12.01 -1.75
N ARG A 168 46.01 11.38 -2.52
CA ARG A 168 47.44 11.40 -2.22
C ARG A 168 48.01 12.74 -2.68
N SER A 169 48.28 13.62 -1.72
CA SER A 169 49.01 14.87 -1.92
C SER A 169 50.39 14.63 -2.53
N ALA A 170 50.74 15.44 -3.53
CA ALA A 170 52.08 15.55 -4.06
C ALA A 170 53.04 16.09 -2.98
N LYS A 171 54.17 15.42 -2.78
CA LYS A 171 55.34 15.97 -2.08
C LYS A 171 56.41 16.30 -3.11
N THR A 172 56.82 17.57 -3.09
CA THR A 172 58.03 18.16 -3.67
C THR A 172 59.31 17.39 -3.31
N ALA A 173 60.19 17.25 -4.29
CA ALA A 173 61.63 17.41 -4.18
C ALA A 173 62.17 17.85 -5.55
#